data_AF-A0A240E010-F1
#
_entry.id   AF-A0A240E010-F1
#
_cell.length_a   1.000
_cell.length_b   1.000
_cell.length_c   1.000
_cell.angle_alpha   90.00
_cell.angle_beta   90.00
_cell.angle_gamma   90.00
#
_symmetry.space_group_name_H-M   'P 1'
#
loop_
_entity.id
_entity.type
_entity.pdbx_description
1 polymer ?
#
loop_
_entity_poly.entity_id
_entity_poly.type
_entity_poly.pdbx_seq_one_letter_code
_entity_poly.pdbx_strand_id
1 'polypeptide(L)' 'MTNEHAENSVRLLDIIYDLYGKDKRYPDGYTPFFLSDSGDVILSDILQNELSKDENRDLLSWAHENIIDLFE' A
#
# COMPACT_ATOMS: atom_id res chain seq x y z
N MET A 1 2.30 -7.76 -17.35
CA MET A 1 1.86 -8.20 -16.02
C MET A 1 2.17 -9.67 -15.86
N THR A 2 3.16 -10.01 -15.03
CA THR A 2 3.31 -11.37 -14.50
C THR A 2 2.15 -11.66 -13.55
N ASN A 3 1.78 -12.93 -13.39
CA ASN A 3 0.71 -13.33 -12.47
C ASN A 3 0.94 -12.76 -11.05
N GLU A 4 2.20 -12.75 -10.62
CA GLU A 4 2.67 -12.18 -9.36
C GLU A 4 2.36 -10.69 -9.19
N HIS A 5 2.52 -9.88 -10.24
CA HIS A 5 2.22 -8.44 -10.14
C HIS A 5 0.72 -8.21 -9.91
N ALA A 6 -0.14 -8.96 -10.59
CA ALA A 6 -1.59 -8.89 -10.38
C ALA A 6 -1.99 -9.41 -8.99
N GLU A 7 -1.40 -10.53 -8.55
CA GLU A 7 -1.63 -11.10 -7.22
C GLU A 7 -1.21 -10.13 -6.10
N ASN A 8 -0.03 -9.53 -6.21
CA ASN A 8 0.46 -8.57 -5.22
C ASN A 8 -0.36 -7.26 -5.22
N SER A 9 -0.80 -6.80 -6.39
CA SER A 9 -1.70 -5.64 -6.51
C SER A 9 -3.01 -5.89 -5.76
N VAL A 10 -3.65 -7.04 -5.98
CA VAL A 10 -4.91 -7.39 -5.31
C VAL A 10 -4.71 -7.49 -3.81
N ARG A 11 -3.67 -8.23 -3.36
CA ARG A 11 -3.38 -8.37 -1.92
C ARG A 11 -3.13 -7.02 -1.25
N LEU A 12 -2.35 -6.14 -1.88
CA LEU A 12 -2.04 -4.83 -1.32
C LEU A 12 -3.30 -3.94 -1.27
N LEU A 13 -4.12 -3.95 -2.31
CA LEU A 13 -5.38 -3.20 -2.35
C LEU A 13 -6.38 -3.70 -1.31
N ASP A 14 -6.49 -5.02 -1.10
CA ASP A 14 -7.36 -5.61 -0.08
C ASP A 14 -6.91 -5.16 1.33
N ILE A 15 -5.60 -5.20 1.61
CA ILE A 15 -5.04 -4.71 2.89
C ILE A 15 -5.37 -3.22 3.08
N ILE A 16 -5.14 -2.40 2.06
CA ILE A 16 -5.43 -0.96 2.12
C ILE A 16 -6.93 -0.73 2.35
N TYR A 17 -7.79 -1.48 1.66
CA TYR A 17 -9.24 -1.38 1.84
C TYR A 17 -9.68 -1.81 3.24
N ASP A 18 -9.08 -2.85 3.82
CA ASP A 18 -9.40 -3.29 5.18
C ASP A 18 -8.96 -2.27 6.24
N LEU A 19 -7.81 -1.64 6.05
CA LEU A 19 -7.27 -0.61 6.93
C LEU A 19 -8.03 0.72 6.85
N TYR A 20 -8.36 1.15 5.63
CA TYR A 20 -8.84 2.51 5.35
C TYR A 20 -10.26 2.60 4.79
N GLY A 21 -10.80 1.54 4.21
CA GLY A 21 -12.13 1.52 3.58
C GLY A 21 -13.30 1.71 4.56
N LYS A 22 -13.03 1.59 5.88
CA LYS A 22 -14.01 1.92 6.93
C LYS A 22 -13.93 3.38 7.40
N ASP A 23 -12.87 4.10 7.03
CA ASP A 23 -12.76 5.53 7.32
C ASP A 23 -13.54 6.31 6.26
N LYS A 24 -14.58 7.04 6.68
CA LYS A 24 -15.41 7.87 5.79
C LYS A 24 -14.63 8.99 5.10
N ARG A 25 -13.39 9.24 5.53
CA ARG A 25 -12.47 10.21 4.94
C ARG A 25 -11.62 9.61 3.82
N TYR A 26 -11.74 8.32 3.55
CA TYR A 26 -11.17 7.69 2.37
C TYR A 26 -12.14 7.86 1.18
N PRO A 27 -11.70 8.39 0.03
CA PRO A 27 -10.32 8.73 -0.35
C PRO A 27 -9.93 10.21 -0.07
N ASP A 28 -10.86 11.06 0.35
CA ASP A 28 -10.74 12.54 0.38
C ASP A 28 -9.74 13.16 1.37
N GLY A 29 -8.78 12.40 1.92
CA GLY A 29 -7.73 13.00 2.76
C GLY A 29 -6.79 12.07 3.52
N TYR A 30 -6.85 10.76 3.31
CA TYR A 30 -5.93 9.81 3.93
C TYR A 30 -5.38 8.85 2.89
N THR A 31 -4.26 9.18 2.27
CA THR A 31 -3.54 8.22 1.43
C THR A 31 -2.74 7.27 2.32
N PRO A 32 -2.62 5.98 1.95
CA PRO A 32 -1.88 5.01 2.75
C PRO A 32 -0.36 5.19 2.66
N PHE A 33 0.10 6.12 1.83
CA PHE A 33 1.49 6.53 1.65
C PHE A 33 1.58 8.03 1.32
N PHE A 34 2.79 8.58 1.39
CA PHE A 34 3.15 9.90 0.91
C PHE A 34 4.50 9.85 0.19
N LEU A 35 4.76 10.83 -0.67
CA LEU A 35 6.05 10.99 -1.33
C LEU A 35 6.94 11.90 -0.50
N SER A 36 8.20 11.49 -0.31
CA SER A 36 9.22 12.37 0.23
C SER A 36 9.62 13.44 -0.80
N ASP A 37 10.36 14.45 -0.34
CA ASP A 37 10.98 15.45 -1.23
C ASP A 37 12.00 14.83 -2.22
N SER A 38 12.50 13.63 -1.94
CA SER A 38 13.39 12.86 -2.81
C SER A 38 12.65 11.98 -3.83
N GLY A 39 11.32 11.92 -3.78
CA GLY A 39 10.49 11.04 -4.62
C GLY A 39 10.37 9.61 -4.11
N ASP A 40 10.80 9.35 -2.87
CA ASP A 40 10.67 8.03 -2.25
C ASP A 40 9.27 7.84 -1.69
N VAL A 41 8.71 6.64 -1.87
CA VAL A 41 7.45 6.24 -1.25
C VAL A 41 7.67 5.99 0.24
N ILE A 42 6.97 6.76 1.07
CA ILE A 42 6.90 6.53 2.51
C ILE A 42 5.51 6.01 2.85
N LEU A 43 5.44 4.76 3.28
CA LEU A 43 4.19 4.14 3.74
C LEU A 43 3.78 4.75 5.09
N SER A 44 2.48 4.89 5.31
CA SER A 44 1.93 5.26 6.62
C SER A 44 2.30 4.21 7.68
N ASP A 45 2.45 4.65 8.93
CA ASP A 45 2.78 3.74 10.06
C ASP A 45 1.81 2.56 10.16
N ILE A 46 0.52 2.79 9.89
CA ILE A 46 -0.50 1.74 9.94
C ILE A 46 -0.26 0.71 8.84
N LEU A 47 -0.03 1.15 7.60
CA LEU A 47 0.25 0.24 6.49
C LEU A 47 1.59 -0.49 6.69
N GLN A 48 2.62 0.22 7.13
CA GLN A 48 3.93 -0.34 7.37
C GLN A 48 3.91 -1.43 8.45
N ASN A 49 3.15 -1.22 9.52
CA ASN A 49 2.96 -2.23 10.57
C ASN A 49 2.23 -3.47 10.03
N GLU A 50 1.20 -3.30 9.19
CA GLU A 50 0.46 -4.41 8.61
C GLU A 50 1.32 -5.23 7.63
N LEU A 51 2.12 -4.56 6.81
CA LEU A 51 3.05 -5.19 5.87
C LEU A 51 4.29 -5.79 6.57
N SER A 52 4.57 -5.40 7.81
CA SER A 52 5.67 -5.98 8.59
C SER A 52 5.33 -7.34 9.20
N LYS A 53 4.06 -7.78 9.13
CA LYS A 53 3.64 -9.12 9.55
C LYS A 53 4.22 -10.18 8.62
N ASP A 54 4.56 -11.35 9.17
CA ASP A 54 5.19 -12.43 8.42
C ASP A 54 4.41 -12.85 7.16
N GLU A 55 3.07 -12.73 7.18
CA GLU A 55 2.17 -13.07 6.06
C GLU A 55 2.14 -12.04 4.91
N ASN A 56 2.61 -10.81 5.16
CA ASN A 56 2.60 -9.70 4.21
C ASN A 56 4.00 -9.12 3.95
N ARG A 57 5.03 -9.69 4.57
CA ARG A 57 6.41 -9.16 4.52
C ARG A 57 6.98 -9.10 3.12
N ASP A 58 6.53 -10.00 2.24
CA ASP A 58 6.85 -10.00 0.81
C ASP A 58 6.29 -8.77 0.08
N LEU A 59 5.13 -8.27 0.52
CA LEU A 59 4.50 -7.07 -0.03
C LEU A 59 5.18 -5.78 0.43
N LEU A 60 5.98 -5.78 1.51
CA LEU A 60 6.59 -4.57 2.04
C LEU A 60 7.53 -3.91 1.02
N SER A 61 8.49 -4.66 0.50
CA SER A 61 9.40 -4.16 -0.54
C SER A 61 8.65 -3.85 -1.84
N TRP A 62 7.68 -4.71 -2.18
CA TRP A 62 6.87 -4.53 -3.39
C TRP A 62 6.03 -3.25 -3.37
N ALA A 63 5.45 -2.90 -2.21
CA ALA A 63 4.65 -1.69 -2.03
C ALA A 63 5.49 -0.42 -2.21
N HIS A 64 6.73 -0.37 -1.73
CA HIS A 64 7.61 0.78 -1.97
C HIS A 64 7.87 1.05 -3.45
N GLU A 65 7.84 0.00 -4.28
CA GLU A 65 8.11 0.12 -5.71
C GLU A 65 6.85 0.34 -6.56
N ASN A 66 5.69 -0.19 -6.15
CA ASN A 66 4.51 -0.31 -7.01
C ASN A 66 3.26 0.41 -6.46
N ILE A 67 3.25 0.92 -5.22
CA ILE A 67 2.03 1.48 -4.64
C ILE A 67 1.53 2.73 -5.37
N ILE A 68 2.40 3.50 -6.02
CA ILE A 68 1.99 4.68 -6.80
C ILE A 68 1.12 4.23 -7.99
N ASP A 69 1.58 3.23 -8.72
CA ASP A 69 0.92 2.69 -9.92
C ASP A 69 -0.49 2.14 -9.63
N LEU A 70 -0.79 1.81 -8.38
CA LEU A 70 -2.13 1.35 -7.96
C LEU A 70 -3.14 2.49 -7.80
N PHE A 71 -2.69 3.74 -7.79
CA PHE A 71 -3.50 4.93 -7.54
C PHE A 71 -3.52 5.93 -8.71
N GLU A 72 -2.79 5.66 -9.80
CA GLU A 72 -2.85 6.38 -11.08
C GLU A 72 -3.89 5.79 -12.04
#